data_AF-A0A3N5T7D1-F1
#
_entry.id   AF-A0A3N5T7D1-F1
#
_cell.length_a   1.000
_cell.length_b   1.000
_cell.length_c   1.000
_cell.angle_alpha   90.00
_cell.angle_beta   90.00
_cell.angle_gamma   90.00
#
_symmetry.space_group_name_H-M   'P 1'
#
loop_
_entity.id
_entity.type
_entity.pdbx_description
1 polymer ?
#
loop_
_entity_poly.entity_id
_entity_poly.type
_entity_poly.pdbx_seq_one_letter_code
_entity_poly.pdbx_strand_id
1 'polypeptide(L)'
;MPKITYILLVGIAGMFLAPFGMLISKWAALKALVDANPILAVIVIFGSAATLFFWTKWMGKLTTVINPQPNIEKEVRAADWTSLSILAVLTILLCLFFPLASTVLIDPYINSVYHTVISMEQGNLLIMLIMLVMLIILPVILMISVTRGRAKMEYMYTDAYLGGTNTRKPFKYFGSMGRVVNVQTENYYLGSLFDEKRIFKIGVVVSIILLFALSVAAGVHFAVAGMVGL
;
A
#
# COMPACT_ATOMS: atom_id res chain seq x y z
N MET A 1 19.83 1.10 -6.72
CA MET A 1 19.49 2.44 -6.18
C MET A 1 18.83 2.30 -4.80
N PRO A 2 19.60 1.89 -3.77
CA PRO A 2 19.09 1.66 -2.40
C PRO A 2 18.31 2.83 -1.76
N LYS A 3 18.80 4.07 -1.86
CA LYS A 3 18.17 5.27 -1.28
C LYS A 3 16.82 5.59 -1.91
N ILE A 4 16.69 5.47 -3.23
CA ILE A 4 15.40 5.65 -3.92
C ILE A 4 14.42 4.57 -3.51
N THR A 5 14.89 3.32 -3.39
CA THR A 5 14.09 2.21 -2.87
C THR A 5 13.51 2.53 -1.49
N TYR A 6 14.27 3.17 -0.58
CA TYR A 6 13.73 3.57 0.72
C TYR A 6 12.63 4.63 0.62
N ILE A 7 12.83 5.64 -0.22
CA ILE A 7 11.81 6.68 -0.44
C ILE A 7 10.53 6.06 -1.00
N LEU A 8 10.65 5.14 -1.95
CA LEU A 8 9.51 4.39 -2.49
C LEU A 8 8.85 3.50 -1.43
N LEU A 9 9.63 2.83 -0.59
CA LEU A 9 9.12 1.97 0.48
C LEU A 9 8.36 2.79 1.53
N VAL A 10 8.82 4.00 1.86
CA VAL A 10 8.07 4.95 2.70
C VAL A 10 6.74 5.32 2.04
N GLY A 11 6.72 5.58 0.73
CA GLY A 11 5.49 5.86 -0.01
C GLY A 11 4.51 4.69 -0.01
N ILE A 12 4.97 3.47 -0.29
CA ILE A 12 4.16 2.24 -0.26
C ILE A 12 3.63 1.99 1.16
N ALA A 13 4.50 2.13 2.17
CA ALA A 13 4.10 2.03 3.56
C ALA A 13 3.04 3.09 3.91
N GLY A 14 3.19 4.32 3.42
CA GLY A 14 2.19 5.38 3.53
C GLY A 14 0.86 5.04 2.86
N MET A 15 0.85 4.31 1.73
CA MET A 15 -0.39 3.86 1.08
C MET A 15 -1.12 2.75 1.84
N PHE A 16 -0.40 1.93 2.62
CA PHE A 16 -1.06 1.06 3.60
C PHE A 16 -1.73 1.87 4.74
N LEU A 17 -1.35 3.15 4.90
CA LEU A 17 -1.52 3.90 6.13
C LEU A 17 -2.43 5.13 6.01
N ALA A 18 -2.48 5.80 4.86
CA ALA A 18 -3.11 7.11 4.75
C ALA A 18 -4.64 7.01 4.78
N PRO A 19 -5.35 7.37 5.87
CA PRO A 19 -4.94 7.65 7.25
C PRO A 19 -5.49 6.54 8.20
N PHE A 20 -5.25 6.59 9.51
CA PHE A 20 -6.00 5.69 10.42
C PHE A 20 -7.51 5.92 10.38
N GLY A 21 -7.94 7.08 9.89
CA GLY A 21 -9.31 7.31 9.43
C GLY A 21 -9.80 6.32 8.36
N MET A 22 -8.94 5.79 7.48
CA MET A 22 -9.29 4.74 6.52
C MET A 22 -9.41 3.36 7.19
N LEU A 23 -8.65 3.03 8.23
CA LEU A 23 -8.81 1.75 8.94
C LEU A 23 -10.06 1.76 9.83
N ILE A 24 -10.30 2.86 10.55
CA ILE A 24 -11.52 3.09 11.31
C ILE A 24 -12.72 3.20 10.37
N SER A 25 -12.60 3.96 9.28
CA SER A 25 -13.65 4.06 8.25
C SER A 25 -13.86 2.73 7.55
N LYS A 26 -12.82 1.92 7.29
CA LYS A 26 -12.98 0.57 6.75
C LYS A 26 -13.69 -0.33 7.75
N TRP A 27 -13.35 -0.26 9.03
CA TRP A 27 -14.03 -1.04 10.05
C TRP A 27 -15.50 -0.59 10.22
N ALA A 28 -15.75 0.71 10.30
CA ALA A 28 -17.09 1.28 10.38
C ALA A 28 -17.91 1.00 9.12
N ALA A 29 -17.31 1.11 7.94
CA ALA A 29 -17.93 0.77 6.66
C ALA A 29 -18.21 -0.72 6.58
N LEU A 30 -17.26 -1.60 6.95
CA LEU A 30 -17.49 -3.04 7.00
C LEU A 30 -18.58 -3.40 7.98
N LYS A 31 -18.62 -2.75 9.16
CA LYS A 31 -19.67 -2.98 10.15
C LYS A 31 -21.05 -2.56 9.60
N ALA A 32 -21.14 -1.36 9.04
CA ALA A 32 -22.36 -0.86 8.39
C ALA A 32 -22.78 -1.75 7.20
N LEU A 33 -21.82 -2.26 6.42
CA LEU A 33 -22.07 -3.18 5.30
C LEU A 33 -22.55 -4.53 5.79
N VAL A 34 -21.96 -5.10 6.83
CA VAL A 34 -22.40 -6.37 7.43
C VAL A 34 -23.81 -6.23 7.98
N ASP A 35 -24.11 -5.11 8.64
CA ASP A 35 -25.43 -4.84 9.21
C ASP A 35 -26.49 -4.59 8.12
N ALA A 36 -26.11 -4.05 6.96
CA ALA A 36 -27.01 -3.86 5.82
C ALA A 36 -27.17 -5.11 4.94
N ASN A 37 -26.05 -5.70 4.50
CA ASN A 37 -26.00 -6.92 3.72
C ASN A 37 -24.61 -7.58 3.79
N PRO A 38 -24.46 -8.75 4.44
CA PRO A 38 -23.19 -9.45 4.59
C PRO A 38 -22.46 -9.73 3.28
N ILE A 39 -23.17 -9.88 2.16
CA ILE A 39 -22.56 -10.16 0.84
C ILE A 39 -21.71 -8.98 0.36
N LEU A 40 -22.14 -7.74 0.63
CA LEU A 40 -21.39 -6.55 0.23
C LEU A 40 -20.05 -6.45 0.99
N ALA A 41 -20.05 -6.87 2.26
CA ALA A 41 -18.82 -6.92 3.04
C ALA A 41 -17.78 -7.87 2.44
N VAL A 42 -18.20 -9.02 1.88
CA VAL A 42 -17.29 -9.99 1.22
C VAL A 42 -16.58 -9.36 0.02
N ILE A 43 -17.31 -8.59 -0.81
CA ILE A 43 -16.73 -7.90 -1.98
C ILE A 43 -15.66 -6.88 -1.52
N VAL A 44 -15.94 -6.13 -0.46
CA VAL A 44 -15.01 -5.15 0.10
C VAL A 44 -13.78 -5.82 0.71
N ILE A 45 -13.96 -6.92 1.44
CA ILE A 45 -12.84 -7.71 2.00
C ILE A 45 -11.95 -8.23 0.88
N PHE A 46 -12.54 -8.75 -0.21
CA PHE A 46 -11.80 -9.24 -1.36
C PHE A 46 -10.97 -8.12 -2.01
N GLY A 47 -11.56 -6.95 -2.26
CA GLY A 47 -10.83 -5.80 -2.80
C GLY A 47 -9.69 -5.32 -1.89
N SER A 48 -9.92 -5.32 -0.57
CA SER A 48 -8.88 -4.97 0.40
C SER A 48 -7.74 -6.00 0.42
N ALA A 49 -8.03 -7.29 0.34
CA ALA A 49 -7.00 -8.33 0.27
C ALA A 49 -6.15 -8.21 -1.00
N ALA A 50 -6.78 -7.96 -2.15
CA ALA A 50 -6.07 -7.80 -3.43
C ALA A 50 -5.11 -6.59 -3.41
N THR A 51 -5.52 -5.46 -2.84
CA THR A 51 -4.66 -4.27 -2.71
C THR A 51 -3.50 -4.50 -1.75
N LEU A 52 -3.73 -5.15 -0.60
CA LEU A 52 -2.67 -5.53 0.33
C LEU A 52 -1.66 -6.48 -0.33
N PHE A 53 -2.13 -7.48 -1.07
CA PHE A 53 -1.26 -8.42 -1.79
C PHE A 53 -0.39 -7.70 -2.83
N PHE A 54 -0.98 -6.79 -3.61
CA PHE A 54 -0.26 -6.01 -4.62
C PHE A 54 0.89 -5.20 -3.99
N TRP A 55 0.59 -4.42 -2.95
CA TRP A 55 1.59 -3.56 -2.31
C TRP A 55 2.66 -4.37 -1.55
N THR A 56 2.28 -5.48 -0.92
CA THR A 56 3.22 -6.38 -0.24
C THR A 56 4.16 -7.04 -1.24
N LYS A 57 3.65 -7.50 -2.39
CA LYS A 57 4.47 -8.04 -3.48
C LYS A 57 5.48 -7.02 -3.99
N TRP A 58 5.04 -5.77 -4.18
CA TRP A 58 5.93 -4.68 -4.60
C TRP A 58 7.01 -4.36 -3.57
N MET A 59 6.63 -4.26 -2.29
CA MET A 59 7.58 -4.07 -1.20
C MET A 59 8.63 -5.18 -1.15
N GLY A 60 8.20 -6.45 -1.25
CA GLY A 60 9.11 -7.60 -1.33
C GLY A 60 10.07 -7.48 -2.50
N LYS A 61 9.55 -7.27 -3.72
CA LYS A 61 10.37 -7.12 -4.94
C LYS A 61 11.40 -6.00 -4.85
N LEU A 62 11.06 -4.90 -4.17
CA LEU A 62 11.98 -3.77 -3.95
C LEU A 62 13.09 -4.10 -2.95
N THR A 63 12.82 -4.95 -1.96
CA THR A 63 13.80 -5.37 -0.95
C THR A 63 14.67 -6.55 -1.38
N THR A 64 14.21 -7.39 -2.33
CA THR A 64 14.97 -8.56 -2.79
C THR A 64 16.13 -8.16 -3.69
N VAL A 65 17.35 -8.61 -3.37
CA VAL A 65 18.55 -8.42 -4.18
C VAL A 65 19.01 -9.77 -4.72
N ILE A 66 18.74 -10.04 -6.00
CA ILE A 66 19.06 -11.32 -6.67
C ILE A 66 20.45 -11.27 -7.34
N ASN A 67 20.94 -10.07 -7.69
CA ASN A 67 22.30 -9.85 -8.17
C ASN A 67 22.75 -8.43 -7.75
N PRO A 68 23.85 -8.28 -6.99
CA PRO A 68 24.35 -6.96 -6.64
C PRO A 68 24.85 -6.25 -7.91
N GLN A 69 24.14 -5.19 -8.30
CA GLN A 69 24.48 -4.29 -9.40
C GLN A 69 25.19 -3.04 -8.86
N PRO A 70 26.05 -2.37 -9.65
CA PRO A 70 26.67 -1.12 -9.23
C PRO A 70 25.62 -0.06 -8.88
N ASN A 71 25.92 0.79 -7.90
CA ASN A 71 24.99 1.84 -7.49
C ASN A 71 24.95 2.98 -8.53
N ILE A 72 23.90 2.99 -9.35
CA ILE A 72 23.62 4.00 -10.38
C ILE A 72 22.82 5.22 -9.89
N GLU A 73 22.68 5.43 -8.57
CA GLU A 73 21.91 6.57 -8.00
C GLU A 73 22.41 7.95 -8.44
N LYS A 74 23.69 8.06 -8.79
CA LYS A 74 24.31 9.32 -9.21
C LYS A 74 23.82 9.77 -10.59
N GLU A 75 23.21 8.89 -11.36
CA GLU A 75 22.67 9.18 -12.69
C GLU A 75 21.28 9.85 -12.63
N VAL A 76 20.64 9.86 -11.44
CA VAL A 76 19.30 10.44 -11.26
C VAL A 76 19.40 11.95 -11.08
N ARG A 77 18.54 12.69 -11.79
CA ARG A 77 18.51 14.14 -11.80
C ARG A 77 18.18 14.70 -10.41
N ALA A 78 18.85 15.78 -10.03
CA ALA A 78 18.66 16.42 -8.72
C ALA A 78 17.22 16.88 -8.46
N ALA A 79 16.48 17.30 -9.50
CA ALA A 79 15.07 17.69 -9.39
C ALA A 79 14.14 16.52 -9.01
N ASP A 80 14.45 15.31 -9.47
CA ASP A 80 13.64 14.13 -9.15
C ASP A 80 13.92 13.69 -7.70
N TRP A 81 15.17 13.83 -7.27
CA TRP A 81 15.60 13.64 -5.88
C TRP A 81 14.89 14.56 -4.89
N THR A 82 14.82 15.87 -5.19
CA THR A 82 14.14 16.83 -4.32
C THR A 82 12.65 16.53 -4.24
N SER A 83 12.01 16.27 -5.39
CA SER A 83 10.58 15.95 -5.45
C SER A 83 10.22 14.71 -4.63
N LEU A 84 10.97 13.61 -4.82
CA LEU A 84 10.77 12.36 -4.09
C LEU A 84 11.00 12.54 -2.58
N SER A 85 12.05 13.27 -2.21
CA SER A 85 12.38 13.51 -0.80
C SER A 85 11.32 14.36 -0.10
N ILE A 86 10.85 15.44 -0.74
CA ILE A 86 9.79 16.30 -0.21
C ILE A 86 8.51 15.48 0.00
N LEU A 87 8.12 14.66 -0.98
CA LEU A 87 6.90 13.86 -0.89
C LEU A 87 6.96 12.81 0.22
N ALA A 88 8.11 12.16 0.39
CA ALA A 88 8.35 11.22 1.47
C ALA A 88 8.29 11.89 2.85
N VAL A 89 8.95 13.05 3.00
CA VAL A 89 8.92 13.82 4.26
C VAL A 89 7.51 14.28 4.57
N LEU A 90 6.78 14.84 3.60
CA LEU A 90 5.39 15.26 3.79
C LEU A 90 4.49 14.09 4.21
N THR A 91 4.69 12.92 3.63
CA THR A 91 3.92 11.71 3.99
C THR A 91 4.17 11.31 5.44
N ILE A 92 5.44 11.31 5.89
CA ILE A 92 5.79 11.02 7.28
C ILE A 92 5.21 12.07 8.23
N LEU A 93 5.35 13.36 7.90
CA LEU A 93 4.82 14.47 8.71
C LEU A 93 3.29 14.37 8.82
N LEU A 94 2.58 14.13 7.73
CA LEU A 94 1.12 13.95 7.75
C LEU A 94 0.70 12.77 8.63
N CYS A 95 1.43 11.64 8.57
CA CYS A 95 1.15 10.50 9.44
C CYS A 95 1.40 10.83 10.92
N LEU A 96 2.49 11.54 11.23
CA LEU A 96 2.86 11.93 12.59
C LEU A 96 1.88 12.96 13.19
N PHE A 97 1.49 13.97 12.42
CA PHE A 97 0.59 15.03 12.83
C PHE A 97 -0.90 14.71 12.61
N PHE A 98 -1.21 13.51 12.13
CA PHE A 98 -2.59 13.08 11.90
C PHE A 98 -3.50 13.23 13.13
N PRO A 99 -3.08 12.89 14.38
CA PRO A 99 -3.93 13.08 15.55
C PRO A 99 -4.32 14.56 15.78
N LEU A 100 -3.38 15.48 15.54
CA LEU A 100 -3.63 16.92 15.64
C LEU A 100 -4.54 17.41 14.51
N ALA A 101 -4.31 16.92 13.29
CA ALA A 101 -5.19 17.23 12.16
C ALA A 101 -6.62 16.72 12.40
N SER A 102 -6.78 15.56 13.04
CA SER A 102 -8.09 15.01 13.39
C SER A 102 -8.85 15.92 14.34
N THR A 103 -8.23 16.36 15.44
CA THR A 103 -8.91 17.16 16.46
C THR A 103 -9.17 18.60 16.03
N VAL A 104 -8.27 19.19 15.23
CA VAL A 104 -8.37 20.60 14.81
C VAL A 104 -9.18 20.79 13.53
N LEU A 105 -9.16 19.83 12.60
CA LEU A 105 -9.83 19.96 11.30
C LEU A 105 -11.03 19.03 11.15
N ILE A 106 -10.89 17.74 11.48
CA ILE A 106 -11.90 16.71 11.19
C ILE A 106 -13.07 16.81 12.17
N ASP A 107 -12.80 16.81 13.47
CA ASP A 107 -13.82 16.86 14.51
C ASP A 107 -14.73 18.10 14.42
N PRO A 108 -14.21 19.35 14.29
CA PRO A 108 -15.08 20.52 14.14
C PRO A 108 -15.85 20.53 12.82
N TYR A 109 -15.27 19.99 11.75
CA TYR A 109 -15.98 19.85 10.47
C TYR A 109 -17.19 18.92 10.61
N ILE A 110 -17.01 17.74 11.21
CA ILE A 110 -18.11 16.80 11.45
C ILE A 110 -19.18 17.42 12.35
N ASN A 111 -18.78 18.12 13.43
CA ASN A 111 -19.71 18.80 14.32
C ASN A 111 -20.51 19.90 13.61
N SER A 112 -19.88 20.63 12.67
CA SER A 112 -20.57 21.66 11.88
C SER A 112 -21.62 21.10 10.91
N VAL A 113 -21.40 19.90 10.38
CA VAL A 113 -22.28 19.28 9.36
C VAL A 113 -23.36 18.39 9.98
N TYR A 114 -22.99 17.60 10.99
CA TYR A 114 -23.85 16.54 11.54
C TYR A 114 -24.36 16.84 12.95
N HIS A 115 -23.93 17.95 13.57
CA HIS A 115 -24.29 18.36 14.95
C HIS A 115 -24.13 17.26 16.01
N THR A 116 -23.34 16.24 15.71
CA THR A 116 -23.10 15.06 16.52
C THR A 116 -21.60 14.91 16.69
N VAL A 117 -21.16 14.93 17.94
CA VAL A 117 -19.78 14.64 18.29
C VAL A 117 -19.64 13.12 18.45
N ILE A 118 -19.33 12.43 17.35
CA ILE A 118 -18.70 11.11 17.43
C ILE A 118 -17.24 11.38 17.80
N SER A 119 -17.00 11.73 19.07
CA SER A 119 -15.64 11.93 19.57
C SER A 119 -14.85 10.64 19.34
N MET A 120 -13.66 10.75 18.75
CA MET A 120 -12.74 9.62 18.70
C MET A 120 -12.42 9.19 20.13
N GLU A 121 -12.95 8.05 20.54
CA GLU A 121 -12.74 7.47 21.87
C GLU A 121 -11.24 7.32 22.13
N GLN A 122 -10.79 7.50 23.37
CA GLN A 122 -9.37 7.47 23.76
C GLN A 122 -8.64 6.20 23.28
N GLY A 123 -9.36 5.07 23.17
CA GLY A 123 -8.84 3.81 22.62
C GLY A 123 -8.42 3.90 21.15
N ASN A 124 -9.07 4.77 20.37
CA ASN A 124 -8.78 4.97 18.96
C ASN A 124 -7.44 5.69 18.74
N LEU A 125 -7.11 6.65 19.61
CA LEU A 125 -5.82 7.35 19.61
C LEU A 125 -4.66 6.43 20.01
N LEU A 126 -4.88 5.53 20.98
CA LEU A 126 -3.88 4.55 21.42
C LEU A 126 -3.56 3.54 20.30
N ILE A 127 -4.58 2.98 19.66
CA ILE A 127 -4.42 2.02 18.56
C ILE A 127 -3.72 2.70 17.37
N MET A 128 -4.10 3.95 17.06
CA MET A 128 -3.48 4.78 16.02
C MET A 128 -1.99 5.03 16.29
N LEU A 129 -1.60 5.27 17.54
CA LEU A 129 -0.20 5.45 17.94
C LEU A 129 0.61 4.14 17.85
N ILE A 130 0.05 3.02 18.30
CA ILE A 130 0.69 1.70 18.21
C ILE A 130 0.92 1.31 16.74
N MET A 131 -0.07 1.53 15.87
CA MET A 131 0.03 1.21 14.45
C MET A 131 1.00 2.14 13.71
N LEU A 132 1.08 3.43 14.09
CA LEU A 132 2.10 4.37 13.59
C LEU A 132 3.51 3.88 13.93
N VAL A 133 3.74 3.46 15.18
CA VAL A 133 5.05 2.99 15.66
C VAL A 133 5.47 1.70 14.94
N MET A 134 4.59 0.70 14.87
CA MET A 134 4.87 -0.57 14.17
C MET A 134 5.21 -0.37 12.69
N LEU A 135 4.61 0.61 12.04
CA LEU A 135 4.84 0.85 10.63
C LEU A 135 6.09 1.68 10.37
N ILE A 136 6.40 2.68 11.19
CA ILE A 136 7.68 3.42 11.11
C ILE A 136 8.86 2.48 11.39
N ILE A 137 8.67 1.50 12.26
CA ILE A 137 9.68 0.49 12.59
C ILE A 137 10.21 -0.23 11.34
N LEU A 138 9.38 -0.58 10.36
CA LEU A 138 9.83 -1.35 9.19
C LEU A 138 10.84 -0.59 8.29
N PRO A 139 10.53 0.61 7.73
CA PRO A 139 11.48 1.39 6.95
C PRO A 139 12.64 1.89 7.82
N VAL A 140 12.43 2.17 9.11
CA VAL A 140 13.51 2.60 10.01
C VAL A 140 14.47 1.45 10.32
N ILE A 141 14.01 0.23 10.57
CA ILE A 141 14.89 -0.95 10.71
C ILE A 141 15.69 -1.16 9.43
N LEU A 142 15.04 -1.08 8.25
CA LEU A 142 15.72 -1.22 6.97
C LEU A 142 16.72 -0.09 6.70
N MET A 143 16.42 1.14 7.13
CA MET A 143 17.32 2.27 7.01
C MET A 143 18.51 2.17 7.98
N ILE A 144 18.27 1.82 9.25
CA ILE A 144 19.31 1.68 10.29
C ILE A 144 20.24 0.51 9.97
N SER A 145 19.69 -0.64 9.56
CA SER A 145 20.46 -1.84 9.21
C SER A 145 21.46 -1.58 8.07
N VAL A 146 21.13 -0.69 7.13
CA VAL A 146 22.01 -0.35 6.01
C VAL A 146 22.92 0.85 6.29
N THR A 147 22.45 1.88 7.02
CA THR A 147 23.28 3.06 7.37
C THR A 147 24.32 2.78 8.45
N ARG A 148 24.08 1.83 9.38
CA ARG A 148 25.04 1.53 10.45
C ARG A 148 26.29 0.78 10.02
N GLY A 149 26.44 0.40 8.76
CA GLY A 149 27.73 -0.01 8.20
C GLY A 149 28.52 -1.04 9.01
N ARG A 150 27.85 -1.87 9.83
CA ARG A 150 28.54 -2.96 10.53
C ARG A 150 28.64 -4.11 9.54
N ALA A 151 29.78 -4.12 8.86
CA ALA A 151 30.52 -5.30 8.50
C ALA A 151 29.93 -6.58 9.13
N LYS A 152 29.40 -7.48 8.29
CA LYS A 152 28.63 -8.68 8.66
C LYS A 152 27.15 -8.51 9.03
N MET A 153 26.43 -7.60 8.39
CA MET A 153 25.25 -8.13 7.70
C MET A 153 25.76 -8.56 6.33
N GLU A 154 26.36 -9.75 6.24
CA GLU A 154 25.97 -10.59 5.12
C GLU A 154 24.44 -10.47 5.18
N TYR A 155 23.82 -9.79 4.21
CA TYR A 155 22.47 -10.19 3.81
C TYR A 155 22.53 -11.69 3.95
N MET A 156 21.72 -12.28 4.83
CA MET A 156 21.80 -13.70 5.06
C MET A 156 21.55 -14.28 3.68
N TYR A 157 22.63 -14.54 2.94
CA TYR A 157 22.68 -15.13 1.62
C TYR A 157 22.51 -16.59 1.99
N THR A 158 21.39 -16.89 2.65
CA THR A 158 20.78 -18.19 2.55
C THR A 158 20.55 -18.28 1.07
N ASP A 159 21.41 -19.05 0.42
CA ASP A 159 21.20 -19.48 -0.93
C ASP A 159 19.72 -19.86 -1.01
N ALA A 160 18.99 -19.16 -1.88
CA ALA A 160 17.60 -19.49 -2.10
C ALA A 160 17.53 -20.99 -2.33
N TYR A 161 16.65 -21.68 -1.61
CA TYR A 161 16.48 -23.11 -1.81
C TYR A 161 15.78 -23.28 -3.17
N LEU A 162 16.56 -23.55 -4.22
CA LEU A 162 16.05 -23.66 -5.61
C LEU A 162 15.51 -25.05 -5.91
N GLY A 163 15.26 -25.86 -4.87
CA GLY A 163 14.68 -27.20 -5.00
C GLY A 163 15.59 -28.23 -5.68
N GLY A 164 16.90 -28.03 -5.72
CA GLY A 164 17.85 -28.90 -6.41
C GLY A 164 19.31 -28.69 -5.99
N THR A 165 20.25 -29.11 -6.85
CA THR A 165 21.68 -28.88 -6.64
C THR A 165 22.02 -27.42 -6.93
N ASN A 166 22.03 -26.60 -5.89
CA ASN A 166 22.55 -25.24 -5.97
C ASN A 166 24.04 -25.29 -6.37
N THR A 167 24.46 -24.40 -7.28
CA THR A 167 25.88 -24.23 -7.58
C THR A 167 26.54 -23.52 -6.38
N ARG A 168 27.87 -23.64 -6.22
CA ARG A 168 28.65 -22.85 -5.23
C ARG A 168 28.55 -21.32 -5.40
N LYS A 169 27.84 -20.83 -6.42
CA LYS A 169 27.58 -19.40 -6.64
C LYS A 169 26.10 -19.12 -6.32
N PRO A 170 25.81 -18.05 -5.56
CA PRO A 170 24.44 -17.73 -5.17
C PRO A 170 23.57 -17.46 -6.40
N PHE A 171 22.27 -17.80 -6.29
CA PHE A 171 21.25 -17.61 -7.33
C PHE A 171 21.51 -18.35 -8.65
N LYS A 172 22.20 -19.49 -8.61
CA LYS A 172 22.41 -20.39 -9.76
C LYS A 172 22.12 -21.84 -9.40
N TYR A 173 21.37 -22.53 -10.25
CA TYR A 173 21.05 -23.95 -10.08
C TYR A 173 21.39 -24.75 -11.34
N PHE A 174 21.58 -26.06 -11.19
CA PHE A 174 21.67 -26.96 -12.32
C PHE A 174 20.27 -27.26 -12.86
N GLY A 175 20.03 -26.91 -14.13
CA GLY A 175 18.81 -27.30 -14.85
C GLY A 175 18.80 -28.79 -15.17
N SER A 176 17.66 -29.32 -15.61
CA SER A 176 17.48 -30.74 -15.99
C SER A 176 18.45 -31.21 -17.08
N MET A 177 18.95 -30.31 -17.93
CA MET A 177 19.95 -30.58 -18.96
C MET A 177 21.42 -30.45 -18.47
N GLY A 178 21.66 -30.35 -17.16
CA GLY A 178 23.01 -30.21 -16.58
C GLY A 178 23.67 -28.84 -16.83
N ARG A 179 22.94 -27.87 -17.38
CA ARG A 179 23.41 -26.50 -17.61
C ARG A 179 23.14 -25.63 -16.38
N VAL A 180 24.06 -24.71 -16.08
CA VAL A 180 23.88 -23.73 -15.01
C VAL A 180 22.91 -22.65 -15.47
N VAL A 181 21.77 -22.52 -14.78
CA VAL A 181 20.74 -21.52 -15.06
C VAL A 181 20.79 -20.46 -13.95
N ASN A 182 20.76 -19.19 -14.33
CA ASN A 182 20.65 -18.08 -13.39
C ASN A 182 19.18 -17.93 -12.96
N VAL A 183 18.94 -17.74 -11.66
CA VAL A 183 17.60 -17.49 -11.14
C VAL A 183 17.17 -16.08 -11.53
N GLN A 184 16.02 -15.99 -12.19
CA GLN A 184 15.39 -14.74 -12.56
C GLN A 184 13.95 -14.78 -12.07
N THR A 185 13.54 -13.76 -11.33
CA THR A 185 12.13 -13.55 -10.97
C THR A 185 11.49 -12.66 -12.02
N GLU A 186 10.77 -13.28 -12.95
CA GLU A 186 10.00 -12.57 -13.96
C GLU A 186 8.51 -12.53 -13.58
N ASN A 187 7.84 -11.47 -14.03
CA ASN A 187 6.38 -11.43 -13.93
C ASN A 187 5.80 -12.21 -15.10
N TYR A 188 4.93 -13.19 -14.81
CA TYR A 188 4.22 -13.91 -15.86
C TYR A 188 3.05 -13.06 -16.36
N TYR A 189 3.18 -12.54 -17.57
CA TYR A 189 2.11 -11.80 -18.24
C TYR A 189 1.30 -12.77 -19.09
N LEU A 190 0.08 -13.07 -18.65
CA LEU A 190 -0.89 -13.91 -19.35
C LEU A 190 -1.52 -13.17 -20.54
N GLY A 191 -0.71 -12.58 -21.43
CA GLY A 191 -1.19 -11.66 -22.47
C GLY A 191 -2.22 -12.27 -23.45
N SER A 192 -2.21 -13.59 -23.63
CA SER A 192 -3.20 -14.29 -24.45
C SER A 192 -4.57 -14.49 -23.77
N LEU A 193 -4.60 -14.61 -22.44
CA LEU A 193 -5.82 -14.82 -21.64
C LEU A 193 -6.36 -13.50 -21.06
N PHE A 194 -5.46 -12.60 -20.68
CA PHE A 194 -5.74 -11.32 -20.04
C PHE A 194 -5.06 -10.18 -20.80
N ASP A 195 -5.55 -9.91 -22.00
CA ASP A 195 -5.09 -8.76 -22.79
C ASP A 195 -5.41 -7.46 -22.05
N GLU A 196 -4.37 -6.76 -21.62
CA GLU A 196 -4.43 -5.56 -20.79
C GLU A 196 -5.33 -4.48 -21.43
N LYS A 197 -5.27 -4.33 -22.77
CA LYS A 197 -6.08 -3.36 -23.49
C LYS A 197 -7.57 -3.67 -23.40
N ARG A 198 -7.95 -4.95 -23.43
CA ARG A 198 -9.35 -5.38 -23.36
C ARG A 198 -9.88 -5.23 -21.95
N ILE A 199 -9.14 -5.70 -20.96
CA ILE A 199 -9.54 -5.60 -19.54
C ILE A 199 -9.65 -4.15 -19.12
N PHE A 200 -8.70 -3.30 -19.54
CA PHE A 200 -8.73 -1.88 -19.23
C PHE A 200 -9.98 -1.21 -19.81
N LYS A 201 -10.30 -1.47 -21.09
CA LYS A 201 -11.53 -0.93 -21.71
C LYS A 201 -12.79 -1.38 -21.00
N ILE A 202 -12.91 -2.68 -20.70
CA ILE A 202 -14.07 -3.23 -19.99
C ILE A 202 -14.17 -2.62 -18.58
N GLY A 203 -13.05 -2.54 -17.86
CA GLY A 203 -12.98 -1.95 -16.53
C GLY A 203 -13.44 -0.50 -16.52
N VAL A 204 -12.97 0.33 -17.47
CA VAL A 204 -13.39 1.72 -17.61
C VAL A 204 -14.90 1.83 -17.86
N VAL A 205 -15.45 1.03 -18.78
CA VAL A 205 -16.90 1.04 -19.06
C VAL A 205 -17.70 0.64 -17.82
N VAL A 206 -17.31 -0.42 -17.12
CA VAL A 206 -17.99 -0.86 -15.90
C VAL A 206 -17.90 0.19 -14.79
N SER A 207 -16.73 0.81 -14.59
CA SER A 207 -16.57 1.89 -13.61
C SER A 207 -17.44 3.10 -13.93
N ILE A 208 -17.54 3.51 -15.20
CA ILE A 208 -18.41 4.61 -15.62
C ILE A 208 -19.88 4.28 -15.34
N ILE A 209 -20.33 3.07 -15.69
CA ILE A 209 -21.71 2.64 -15.45
C ILE A 209 -22.02 2.63 -13.95
N LEU A 210 -21.11 2.09 -13.12
CA LEU A 210 -21.28 2.06 -11.66
C LEU A 210 -21.30 3.46 -11.05
N LEU A 211 -20.42 4.35 -11.47
CA LEU A 211 -20.40 5.74 -11.00
C LEU A 211 -21.69 6.48 -11.38
N PHE A 212 -22.20 6.26 -12.59
CA PHE A 212 -23.46 6.83 -13.04
C PHE A 212 -24.66 6.26 -12.27
N ALA A 213 -24.68 4.96 -12.02
CA ALA A 213 -25.74 4.33 -11.20
C ALA A 213 -25.73 4.87 -9.76
N LEU A 214 -24.55 5.03 -9.16
CA LEU A 214 -24.37 5.60 -7.83
C LEU A 214 -24.82 7.07 -7.76
N SER A 215 -24.48 7.90 -8.76
CA SER A 215 -24.88 9.30 -8.78
C SER A 215 -26.38 9.47 -8.96
N VAL A 216 -27.02 8.64 -9.78
CA VAL A 216 -28.49 8.63 -9.94
C VAL A 216 -29.16 8.15 -8.66
N ALA A 217 -28.67 7.07 -8.03
CA ALA A 217 -29.22 6.57 -6.77
C ALA A 217 -29.10 7.62 -5.64
N ALA A 218 -27.96 8.31 -5.55
CA ALA A 218 -27.78 9.42 -4.61
C ALA A 218 -28.74 10.58 -4.93
N GLY A 219 -28.87 10.98 -6.19
CA GLY A 219 -29.79 12.04 -6.62
C GLY A 219 -31.26 11.73 -6.31
N VAL A 220 -31.69 10.47 -6.51
CA VAL A 220 -33.04 10.01 -6.15
C VAL A 220 -33.24 10.05 -4.63
N HIS A 221 -32.24 9.64 -3.84
CA HIS A 221 -32.32 9.72 -2.38
C HIS A 221 -32.43 11.16 -1.87
N PHE A 222 -31.69 12.11 -2.47
CA PHE A 222 -31.80 13.54 -2.15
C PHE A 222 -33.16 14.14 -2.58
N ALA A 223 -33.68 13.75 -3.76
CA ALA A 223 -34.98 14.21 -4.24
C ALA A 223 -36.15 13.68 -3.38
N VAL A 224 -36.07 12.42 -2.96
CA VAL A 224 -37.07 11.81 -2.06
C VAL A 224 -36.99 12.41 -0.65
N ALA A 225 -35.78 12.64 -0.11
CA ALA A 225 -35.62 13.32 1.18
C ALA A 225 -36.16 14.77 1.14
N GLY A 226 -35.95 15.50 0.04
CA GLY A 226 -36.48 16.85 -0.15
C GLY A 226 -38.01 16.92 -0.32
N MET A 227 -38.66 15.85 -0.81
CA MET A 227 -40.13 15.77 -0.89
C MET A 227 -40.79 15.34 0.43
N VAL A 228 -40.06 14.69 1.34
CA VAL A 228 -40.60 14.17 2.61
C VAL A 228 -40.52 15.18 3.76
N GLY A 229 -39.83 16.32 3.60
CA GLY A 229 -39.92 17.45 4.54
C GLY A 229 -39.57 17.09 5.98
N LEU A 230 -38.34 16.60 6.18
CA LEU A 230 -37.63 16.56 7.47
C LEU A 230 -36.31 17.32 7.33
#